data_AF-A0A952D661-F1
#
_entry.id   AF-A0A952D661-F1
#
_cell.length_a   1.000
_cell.length_b   1.000
_cell.length_c   1.000
_cell.angle_alpha   90.00
_cell.angle_beta   90.00
_cell.angle_gamma   90.00
#
_symmetry.space_group_name_H-M   'P 1'
#
loop_
_entity.id
_entity.type
_entity.pdbx_description
1 polymer ?
#
loop_
_entity_poly.entity_id
_entity_poly.type
_entity_poly.pdbx_seq_one_letter_code
_entity_poly.pdbx_strand_id
1 'polypeptide(L)'
;AVPRNTGTPYTHIVVSWLPAGHAGATGVFATPTFGIHFFTLPEVDRLLIDAADPEMALHPGAAFMPAGYASNDASGTDEIGLYWNQPTADIEGAASFGSFDGETIFTAFWFTPTFLESKTAMNLAIPQPASVAKSGYYPTVVQVVVGEGQSDYQVTFSDFVFRVATPAP
;
A
#
# COMPACT_ATOMS: atom_id res chain seq x y z
N ALA A 1 -13.57 -6.18 2.44
CA ALA A 1 -13.27 -7.43 1.70
C ALA A 1 -13.24 -7.13 0.20
N VAL A 2 -12.22 -7.61 -0.51
CA VAL A 2 -12.17 -7.51 -1.99
C VAL A 2 -13.22 -8.47 -2.56
N PRO A 3 -13.99 -8.09 -3.61
CA PRO A 3 -14.94 -9.01 -4.22
C PRO A 3 -14.23 -10.30 -4.70
N ARG A 4 -14.88 -11.47 -4.53
CA ARG A 4 -14.30 -12.74 -4.99
C ARG A 4 -14.26 -12.79 -6.52
N ASN A 5 -13.27 -13.48 -7.09
CA ASN A 5 -13.12 -13.73 -8.54
C ASN A 5 -12.92 -12.48 -9.42
N THR A 6 -12.38 -11.39 -8.88
CA THR A 6 -12.03 -10.18 -9.64
C THR A 6 -10.82 -10.38 -10.58
N GLY A 7 -10.07 -11.46 -10.39
CA GLY A 7 -8.78 -11.66 -11.05
C GLY A 7 -7.67 -10.76 -10.53
N THR A 8 -7.89 -10.02 -9.43
CA THR A 8 -6.85 -9.24 -8.74
C THR A 8 -6.04 -10.12 -7.78
N PRO A 9 -4.76 -9.81 -7.53
CA PRO A 9 -3.93 -10.55 -6.57
C PRO A 9 -4.24 -10.23 -5.10
N TYR A 10 -5.04 -9.20 -4.83
CA TYR A 10 -5.32 -8.73 -3.48
C TYR A 10 -6.29 -9.67 -2.76
N THR A 11 -5.96 -10.02 -1.52
CA THR A 11 -6.70 -10.96 -0.69
C THR A 11 -7.65 -10.23 0.26
N HIS A 12 -7.20 -9.11 0.84
CA HIS A 12 -7.95 -8.32 1.81
C HIS A 12 -7.49 -6.87 1.83
N ILE A 13 -8.28 -6.04 2.52
CA ILE A 13 -8.00 -4.62 2.75
C ILE A 13 -7.99 -4.40 4.25
N VAL A 14 -6.95 -3.76 4.76
CA VAL A 14 -6.88 -3.26 6.15
C VAL A 14 -6.98 -1.74 6.10
N VAL A 15 -7.80 -1.17 6.98
CA VAL A 15 -7.87 0.27 7.19
C VAL A 15 -7.37 0.55 8.60
N SER A 16 -6.28 1.31 8.70
CA SER A 16 -5.68 1.71 9.97
C SER A 16 -5.94 3.19 10.26
N TRP A 17 -5.97 3.53 11.55
CA TRP A 17 -6.05 4.91 12.02
C TRP A 17 -4.87 5.19 12.93
N LEU A 18 -4.04 6.17 12.55
CA LEU A 18 -2.90 6.63 13.33
C LEU A 18 -3.19 8.04 13.84
N PRO A 19 -3.77 8.20 15.05
CA PRO A 19 -4.19 9.50 15.56
C PRO A 19 -3.04 10.47 15.86
N ALA A 20 -1.82 9.96 16.01
CA ALA A 20 -0.64 10.77 16.28
C ALA A 20 0.27 10.93 15.04
N GLY A 21 -0.07 10.30 13.92
CA GLY A 21 0.88 10.08 12.82
C GLY A 21 2.03 9.15 13.20
N HIS A 22 3.04 9.09 12.34
CA HIS A 22 4.31 8.39 12.54
C HIS A 22 5.31 9.32 13.25
N ALA A 23 5.85 8.85 14.37
CA ALA A 23 6.83 9.61 15.13
C ALA A 23 8.08 9.91 14.27
N GLY A 24 8.48 11.18 14.21
CA GLY A 24 9.67 11.62 13.47
C GLY A 24 9.49 11.73 11.94
N ALA A 25 8.31 11.44 11.41
CA ALA A 25 8.00 11.63 9.99
C ALA A 25 7.69 13.10 9.67
N THR A 26 7.55 13.40 8.38
CA THR A 26 7.13 14.71 7.85
C THR A 26 5.85 14.59 7.02
N GLY A 27 5.24 15.74 6.70
CA GLY A 27 4.09 15.81 5.80
C GLY A 27 2.88 14.95 6.24
N VAL A 28 2.28 14.23 5.28
CA VAL A 28 1.10 13.36 5.49
C VAL A 28 1.31 12.35 6.62
N PHE A 29 2.54 11.84 6.75
CA PHE A 29 2.89 10.83 7.75
C PHE A 29 3.05 11.42 9.16
N ALA A 30 3.32 12.72 9.32
CA ALA A 30 3.54 13.36 10.62
C ALA A 30 2.25 13.74 11.35
N THR A 31 1.12 13.69 10.66
CA THR A 31 -0.19 14.16 11.15
C THR A 31 -1.16 13.00 11.35
N PRO A 32 -2.27 13.20 12.07
CA PRO A 32 -3.31 12.17 12.16
C PRO A 32 -3.70 11.69 10.75
N THR A 33 -3.64 10.38 10.50
CA THR A 33 -3.80 9.84 9.14
C THR A 33 -4.48 8.47 9.15
N PHE A 34 -5.28 8.22 8.13
CA PHE A 34 -5.75 6.88 7.78
C PHE A 34 -4.75 6.20 6.86
N GLY A 35 -4.51 4.91 7.08
CA GLY A 35 -3.79 4.04 6.15
C GLY A 35 -4.78 3.05 5.52
N ILE A 36 -4.66 2.80 4.22
CA ILE A 36 -5.44 1.77 3.52
C ILE A 36 -4.48 0.83 2.83
N HIS A 37 -4.42 -0.42 3.30
CA HIS A 37 -3.49 -1.44 2.83
C HIS A 37 -4.22 -2.49 2.02
N PHE A 38 -3.77 -2.72 0.79
CA PHE A 38 -4.25 -3.76 -0.09
C PHE A 38 -3.21 -4.88 -0.11
N PHE A 39 -3.48 -5.93 0.67
CA PHE A 39 -2.55 -7.04 0.84
C PHE A 39 -2.71 -8.07 -0.29
N THR A 40 -1.59 -8.57 -0.78
CA THR A 40 -1.50 -9.77 -1.63
C THR A 40 -1.19 -11.01 -0.79
N LEU A 41 -0.60 -10.85 0.41
CA LEU A 41 -0.40 -11.91 1.39
C LEU A 41 -1.75 -12.34 2.00
N PRO A 42 -2.01 -13.65 2.21
CA PRO A 42 -3.20 -14.08 2.94
C PRO A 42 -3.26 -13.47 4.35
N GLU A 43 -4.47 -13.15 4.83
CA GLU A 43 -4.66 -12.50 6.13
C GLU A 43 -4.11 -13.33 7.29
N VAL A 44 -4.26 -14.66 7.22
CA VAL A 44 -3.74 -15.57 8.25
C VAL A 44 -2.22 -15.55 8.34
N ASP A 45 -1.52 -15.36 7.21
CA ASP A 45 -0.06 -15.28 7.18
C ASP A 45 0.39 -13.86 7.59
N ARG A 46 -0.36 -12.83 7.18
CA ARG A 46 -0.13 -11.44 7.62
C ARG A 46 -0.13 -11.34 9.15
N LEU A 47 -1.11 -11.96 9.81
CA LEU A 47 -1.25 -11.94 11.28
C LEU A 47 -0.08 -12.61 12.02
N LEU A 48 0.78 -13.35 11.33
CA LEU A 48 1.95 -14.03 11.90
C LEU A 48 3.24 -13.21 11.74
N ILE A 49 3.23 -12.10 11.01
CA ILE A 49 4.41 -11.25 10.83
C ILE A 49 4.82 -10.66 12.19
N ASP A 50 6.04 -10.96 12.60
CA ASP A 50 6.72 -10.39 13.77
C ASP A 50 7.83 -9.45 13.29
N ALA A 51 7.88 -8.22 13.80
CA ALA A 51 8.94 -7.25 13.47
C ALA A 51 10.35 -7.72 13.89
N ALA A 52 10.44 -8.67 14.82
CA ALA A 52 11.70 -9.29 15.22
C ALA A 52 12.12 -10.47 14.33
N ASP A 53 11.28 -10.91 13.38
CA ASP A 53 11.60 -12.02 12.48
C ASP A 53 12.79 -11.67 11.57
N PRO A 54 13.83 -12.53 11.47
CA PRO A 54 14.91 -12.35 10.51
C PRO A 54 14.46 -12.15 9.05
N GLU A 55 13.31 -12.71 8.66
CA GLU A 55 12.71 -12.55 7.32
C GLU A 55 12.34 -11.09 7.01
N MET A 56 12.18 -10.24 8.04
CA MET A 56 11.94 -8.81 7.85
C MET A 56 13.11 -8.10 7.12
N ALA A 57 14.33 -8.62 7.26
CA ALA A 57 15.53 -8.09 6.59
C ALA A 57 15.66 -8.56 5.13
N LEU A 58 14.81 -9.50 4.68
CA LEU A 58 14.80 -9.99 3.31
C LEU A 58 13.99 -9.02 2.44
N HIS A 59 14.70 -8.29 1.59
CA HIS A 59 14.10 -7.31 0.70
C HIS A 59 13.72 -7.93 -0.66
N PRO A 60 12.62 -7.47 -1.29
CA PRO A 60 12.27 -7.90 -2.63
C PRO A 60 13.36 -7.56 -3.63
N GLY A 61 13.52 -8.42 -4.64
CA GLY A 61 14.38 -8.12 -5.79
C GLY A 61 13.94 -6.82 -6.46
N ALA A 62 14.90 -6.01 -6.95
CA ALA A 62 14.63 -4.67 -7.47
C ALA A 62 13.57 -4.61 -8.60
N ALA A 63 13.37 -5.71 -9.35
CA ALA A 63 12.33 -5.79 -10.36
C ALA A 63 10.90 -5.85 -9.78
N PHE A 64 10.72 -6.28 -8.53
CA PHE A 64 9.43 -6.44 -7.85
C PHE A 64 9.01 -5.20 -7.06
N MET A 65 9.86 -4.17 -7.00
CA MET A 65 9.56 -2.87 -6.39
C MET A 65 9.58 -1.78 -7.47
N PRO A 66 8.73 -0.73 -7.41
CA PRO A 66 8.86 0.39 -8.33
C PRO A 66 10.17 1.16 -8.10
N ALA A 67 10.74 1.70 -9.17
CA ALA A 67 12.03 2.39 -9.10
C ALA A 67 11.97 3.64 -8.18
N GLY A 68 13.00 3.84 -7.36
CA GLY A 68 13.13 4.99 -6.45
C GLY A 68 12.49 4.80 -5.07
N TYR A 69 11.78 3.69 -4.84
CA TYR A 69 11.28 3.34 -3.51
C TYR A 69 12.40 2.78 -2.64
N ALA A 70 12.44 3.22 -1.38
CA ALA A 70 13.38 2.73 -0.38
C ALA A 70 12.63 2.40 0.91
N SER A 71 13.13 1.41 1.65
CA SER A 71 12.64 1.16 2.99
C SER A 71 13.07 2.29 3.91
N ASN A 72 12.10 2.84 4.63
CA ASN A 72 12.30 3.90 5.62
C ASN A 72 12.38 3.36 7.06
N ASP A 73 12.05 2.09 7.27
CA ASP A 73 11.93 1.50 8.59
C ASP A 73 13.10 0.55 8.88
N ALA A 74 13.63 0.59 10.10
CA ALA A 74 14.75 -0.26 10.50
C ALA A 74 14.34 -1.71 10.81
N SER A 75 13.07 -1.97 11.14
CA SER A 75 12.62 -3.26 11.66
C SER A 75 11.20 -3.69 11.23
N GLY A 76 10.53 -2.95 10.33
CA GLY A 76 9.13 -3.22 10.00
C GLY A 76 8.17 -3.08 11.20
N THR A 77 6.92 -3.49 11.02
CA THR A 77 5.85 -3.44 12.04
C THR A 77 5.12 -4.77 12.10
N ASP A 78 4.80 -5.24 13.32
CA ASP A 78 4.02 -6.45 13.57
C ASP A 78 2.73 -6.46 12.74
N GLU A 79 2.41 -7.62 12.19
CA GLU A 79 1.29 -7.87 11.29
C GLU A 79 1.23 -6.98 10.03
N ILE A 80 2.23 -6.15 9.74
CA ILE A 80 2.22 -5.26 8.58
C ILE A 80 3.37 -5.61 7.64
N GLY A 81 4.59 -5.68 8.17
CA GLY A 81 5.82 -5.81 7.38
C GLY A 81 6.61 -4.51 7.31
N LEU A 82 7.56 -4.48 6.37
CA LEU A 82 8.49 -3.38 6.14
C LEU A 82 7.90 -2.38 5.13
N TYR A 83 7.81 -1.09 5.48
CA TYR A 83 7.34 -0.06 4.55
C TYR A 83 8.41 0.39 3.57
N TRP A 84 7.95 0.72 2.37
CA TRP A 84 8.74 1.30 1.29
C TRP A 84 8.04 2.54 0.76
N ASN A 85 8.76 3.65 0.74
CA ASN A 85 8.25 4.94 0.31
C ASN A 85 9.22 5.60 -0.68
N GLN A 86 8.70 6.51 -1.50
CA GLN A 86 9.56 7.44 -2.25
C GLN A 86 10.03 8.53 -1.28
N PRO A 87 11.34 8.77 -1.12
CA PRO A 87 11.87 9.71 -0.13
C PRO A 87 11.37 11.16 -0.26
N THR A 88 10.78 11.52 -1.41
CA THR A 88 10.29 12.87 -1.70
C THR A 88 8.77 12.97 -1.73
N ALA A 89 8.05 11.85 -1.51
CA ALA A 89 6.61 11.78 -1.68
C ALA A 89 5.87 11.85 -0.33
N ASP A 90 5.89 13.02 0.30
CA ASP A 90 4.95 13.36 1.36
C ASP A 90 3.62 13.87 0.77
N ILE A 91 3.09 13.13 -0.20
CA ILE A 91 1.93 13.52 -1.01
C ILE A 91 0.74 12.67 -0.57
N GLU A 92 -0.40 13.32 -0.30
CA GLU A 92 -1.67 12.66 -0.02
C GLU A 92 -1.98 11.61 -1.10
N GLY A 93 -2.30 10.38 -0.69
CA GLY A 93 -2.61 9.29 -1.62
C GLY A 93 -1.46 8.83 -2.52
N ALA A 94 -0.21 9.24 -2.28
CA ALA A 94 0.93 8.58 -2.92
C ALA A 94 1.00 7.12 -2.48
N ALA A 95 1.29 6.22 -3.42
CA ALA A 95 1.40 4.81 -3.12
C ALA A 95 2.64 4.54 -2.27
N SER A 96 2.46 3.83 -1.16
CA SER A 96 3.50 3.14 -0.39
C SER A 96 3.45 1.65 -0.72
N PHE A 97 4.54 0.93 -0.48
CA PHE A 97 4.61 -0.51 -0.66
C PHE A 97 5.09 -1.19 0.62
N GLY A 98 4.84 -2.49 0.69
CA GLY A 98 5.21 -3.32 1.83
C GLY A 98 5.96 -4.56 1.43
N SER A 99 6.90 -5.01 2.27
CA SER A 99 7.55 -6.30 2.08
C SER A 99 7.67 -7.13 3.35
N PHE A 100 7.74 -8.44 3.16
CA PHE A 100 8.11 -9.45 4.16
C PHE A 100 8.67 -10.67 3.41
N ASP A 101 9.66 -11.36 3.99
CA ASP A 101 10.27 -12.57 3.42
C ASP A 101 10.68 -12.44 1.94
N GLY A 102 11.30 -11.30 1.57
CA GLY A 102 11.74 -11.07 0.19
C GLY A 102 10.60 -10.85 -0.82
N GLU A 103 9.35 -10.76 -0.39
CA GLU A 103 8.19 -10.52 -1.25
C GLU A 103 7.55 -9.14 -1.03
N THR A 104 7.01 -8.55 -2.09
CA THR A 104 6.13 -7.37 -1.95
C THR A 104 4.72 -7.85 -1.59
N ILE A 105 4.26 -7.49 -0.40
CA ILE A 105 3.05 -8.05 0.22
C ILE A 105 1.86 -7.09 0.27
N PHE A 106 2.06 -5.78 0.08
CA PHE A 106 0.96 -4.83 0.00
C PHE A 106 1.28 -3.58 -0.83
N THR A 107 0.22 -2.89 -1.26
CA THR A 107 0.22 -1.49 -1.68
C THR A 107 -0.63 -0.70 -0.67
N ALA A 108 -0.14 0.45 -0.20
CA ALA A 108 -0.83 1.26 0.79
C ALA A 108 -0.98 2.72 0.36
N PHE A 109 -1.99 3.38 0.91
CA PHE A 109 -2.28 4.80 0.67
C PHE A 109 -2.61 5.48 1.98
N TRP A 110 -2.20 6.74 2.10
CA TRP A 110 -2.33 7.53 3.32
C TRP A 110 -3.12 8.79 3.05
N PHE A 111 -4.06 9.07 3.95
CA PHE A 111 -4.97 10.20 3.81
C PHE A 111 -5.19 10.89 5.16
N THR A 112 -4.92 12.19 5.22
CA THR A 112 -5.27 12.97 6.42
C THR A 112 -6.79 13.21 6.50
N PRO A 113 -7.35 13.34 7.71
CA PRO A 113 -8.74 13.78 7.88
C PRO A 113 -9.02 15.10 7.17
N THR A 114 -8.09 16.06 7.23
CA THR A 114 -8.23 17.35 6.55
C THR A 114 -8.33 17.20 5.03
N PHE A 115 -7.52 16.33 4.43
CA PHE A 115 -7.62 16.03 3.01
C PHE A 115 -8.99 15.41 2.66
N LEU A 116 -9.43 14.39 3.41
CA LEU A 116 -10.72 13.75 3.18
C LEU A 116 -11.87 14.76 3.31
N GLU A 117 -11.89 15.54 4.39
CA GLU A 117 -12.91 16.58 4.66
C GLU A 117 -12.95 17.70 3.63
N SER A 118 -11.82 17.97 2.93
CA SER A 118 -11.79 18.93 1.83
C SER A 118 -12.67 18.51 0.66
N LYS A 119 -13.00 17.22 0.57
CA LYS A 119 -13.74 16.59 -0.51
C LYS A 119 -13.13 16.80 -1.90
N THR A 120 -11.82 17.04 -1.94
CA THR A 120 -11.09 17.22 -3.18
C THR A 120 -11.00 15.88 -3.90
N ALA A 121 -11.50 15.83 -5.13
CA ALA A 121 -11.29 14.67 -5.98
C ALA A 121 -9.81 14.58 -6.35
N MET A 122 -9.23 13.40 -6.21
CA MET A 122 -7.85 13.13 -6.57
C MET A 122 -7.76 11.89 -7.45
N ASN A 123 -6.83 11.94 -8.41
CA ASN A 123 -6.50 10.83 -9.28
C ASN A 123 -4.96 10.77 -9.38
N LEU A 124 -4.36 9.69 -8.88
CA LEU A 124 -2.92 9.48 -8.87
C LEU A 124 -2.55 8.17 -9.56
N ALA A 125 -1.45 8.20 -10.30
CA ALA A 125 -0.83 7.01 -10.85
C ALA A 125 -0.22 6.18 -9.71
N ILE A 126 -0.46 4.86 -9.75
CA ILE A 126 0.19 3.88 -8.88
C ILE A 126 1.45 3.40 -9.61
N PRO A 127 2.66 3.69 -9.10
CA PRO A 127 3.90 3.20 -9.71
C PRO A 127 3.90 1.68 -9.81
N GLN A 128 4.28 1.16 -10.98
CA GLN A 128 4.27 -0.29 -11.23
C GLN A 128 5.69 -0.85 -11.18
N PRO A 129 5.91 -1.99 -10.53
CA PRO A 129 7.19 -2.70 -10.62
C PRO A 129 7.38 -3.29 -12.03
N ALA A 130 8.61 -3.67 -12.38
CA ALA A 130 8.91 -4.34 -13.64
C ALA A 130 8.36 -5.78 -13.68
N SER A 131 8.31 -6.45 -12.53
CA SER A 131 7.83 -7.81 -12.33
C SER A 131 6.84 -7.89 -11.16
N VAL A 132 5.98 -8.91 -11.18
CA VAL A 132 5.06 -9.20 -10.07
C VAL A 132 5.18 -10.67 -9.68
N ALA A 133 5.00 -10.99 -8.40
CA ALA A 133 5.08 -12.37 -7.91
C ALA A 133 3.79 -13.17 -8.20
N LYS A 134 2.64 -12.48 -8.34
CA LYS A 134 1.33 -13.11 -8.58
C LYS A 134 0.74 -12.62 -9.90
N SER A 135 0.18 -13.53 -10.69
CA SER A 135 -0.54 -13.13 -11.91
C SER A 135 -1.88 -12.52 -11.52
N GLY A 136 -2.31 -11.49 -12.25
CA GLY A 136 -3.60 -10.88 -12.00
C GLY A 136 -3.72 -9.48 -12.58
N TYR A 137 -4.89 -8.88 -12.37
CA TYR A 137 -5.16 -7.49 -12.70
C TYR A 137 -4.65 -6.59 -11.58
N TYR A 138 -3.65 -5.76 -11.89
CA TYR A 138 -3.08 -4.76 -10.98
C TYR A 138 -3.58 -3.37 -11.37
N PRO A 139 -4.03 -2.55 -10.41
CA PRO A 139 -4.50 -1.20 -10.69
C PRO A 139 -3.33 -0.29 -11.02
N THR A 140 -3.54 0.63 -11.97
CA THR A 140 -2.53 1.64 -12.30
C THR A 140 -2.92 3.04 -11.81
N VAL A 141 -4.14 3.18 -11.30
CA VAL A 141 -4.68 4.45 -10.82
C VAL A 141 -5.44 4.25 -9.50
N VAL A 142 -5.19 5.15 -8.55
CA VAL A 142 -6.03 5.35 -7.36
C VAL A 142 -6.81 6.66 -7.49
N GLN A 143 -8.10 6.61 -7.19
CA GLN A 143 -8.97 7.76 -7.14
C GLN A 143 -9.59 7.89 -5.76
N VAL A 144 -9.65 9.12 -5.25
CA VAL A 144 -10.47 9.45 -4.09
C VAL A 144 -11.58 10.36 -4.58
N VAL A 145 -12.82 9.89 -4.46
CA VAL A 145 -14.02 10.65 -4.82
C VAL A 145 -14.92 10.71 -3.60
N VAL A 146 -15.50 11.88 -3.36
CA VAL A 146 -16.55 12.02 -2.35
C VAL A 146 -17.89 11.80 -3.04
N GLY A 147 -18.70 10.88 -2.52
CA GLY A 147 -20.03 10.64 -3.08
C GLY A 147 -20.87 11.91 -3.02
N GLU A 148 -21.47 12.32 -4.15
CA GLU A 148 -22.39 13.45 -4.17
C GLU A 148 -23.51 13.23 -3.15
N GLY A 149 -23.63 14.13 -2.17
CA GLY A 149 -24.67 14.06 -1.13
C GLY A 149 -24.46 12.99 -0.04
N GLN A 150 -23.32 12.31 0.03
CA GLN A 150 -23.06 11.25 1.01
C GLN A 150 -21.99 11.63 2.05
N SER A 151 -22.07 11.01 3.23
CA SER A 151 -21.06 11.02 4.30
C SER A 151 -19.85 10.15 3.99
N ASP A 152 -19.86 9.48 2.84
CA ASP A 152 -18.98 8.35 2.57
C ASP A 152 -17.85 8.77 1.62
N TYR A 153 -16.63 8.37 1.97
CA TYR A 153 -15.44 8.54 1.14
C TYR A 153 -15.21 7.27 0.31
N GLN A 154 -15.01 7.42 -0.99
CA GLN A 154 -14.72 6.30 -1.88
C GLN A 154 -13.28 6.37 -2.35
N VAL A 155 -12.49 5.35 -2.00
CA VAL A 155 -11.16 5.10 -2.57
C VAL A 155 -11.30 4.00 -3.60
N THR A 156 -11.08 4.33 -4.86
CA THR A 156 -11.33 3.46 -6.01
C THR A 156 -10.05 3.18 -6.76
N PHE A 157 -9.84 1.91 -7.08
CA PHE A 157 -8.83 1.50 -8.05
C PHE A 157 -9.42 1.42 -9.44
N SER A 158 -8.64 1.87 -10.43
CA SER A 158 -9.04 1.86 -11.83
C SER A 158 -7.85 1.56 -12.75
N ASP A 159 -8.13 1.46 -14.05
CA ASP A 159 -7.15 1.22 -15.11
C ASP A 159 -6.30 -0.03 -14.85
N PHE A 160 -6.97 -1.14 -14.56
CA PHE A 160 -6.31 -2.39 -14.24
C PHE A 160 -5.61 -3.00 -15.47
N VAL A 161 -4.37 -3.45 -15.27
CA VAL A 161 -3.57 -4.14 -16.28
C VAL A 161 -3.32 -5.57 -15.83
N PHE A 162 -3.58 -6.54 -16.71
CA PHE A 162 -3.22 -7.92 -16.44
C PHE A 162 -1.70 -8.10 -16.49
N ARG A 163 -1.13 -8.65 -15.43
CA ARG A 163 0.29 -8.94 -15.29
C ARG A 163 0.48 -10.44 -15.12
N VAL A 164 1.51 -10.98 -15.73
CA VAL A 164 1.93 -12.37 -15.56
C VAL A 164 3.02 -12.44 -14.51
N ALA A 165 2.90 -13.37 -13.58
CA ALA A 165 3.90 -13.63 -12.57
C ALA A 165 5.26 -13.92 -13.21
N THR A 166 6.30 -13.27 -12.69
CA THR A 166 7.69 -13.67 -12.93
C THR A 166 8.14 -14.43 -11.69
N PRO A 167 8.74 -15.63 -11.83
CA PRO A 167 9.32 -16.32 -10.67
C PRO A 167 10.27 -15.39 -9.93
N ALA A 168 10.11 -15.29 -8.60
CA ALA A 168 11.14 -14.68 -7.77
C ALA A 168 12.44 -15.49 -7.93
N PRO A 169 13.60 -14.83 -8.04
CA PRO A 169 14.89 -15.51 -8.19
C PRO A 169 15.26 -16.36 -6.96
#